data_AF-A0A1G2Z635-F1
#
_entry.id   AF-A0A1G2Z635-F1
#
_cell.length_a   1.000
_cell.length_b   1.000
_cell.length_c   1.000
_cell.angle_alpha   90.00
_cell.angle_beta   90.00
_cell.angle_gamma   90.00
#
_symmetry.space_group_name_H-M   'P 1'
#
loop_
_entity.id
_entity.type
_entity.pdbx_description
1 polymer ?
#
loop_
_entity_poly.entity_id
_entity_poly.type
_entity_poly.pdbx_seq_one_letter_code
_entity_poly.pdbx_strand_id
1 'polypeptide(L)' 'MKTEISVPNPIHEAAERLAQELGMSLSEFYVAALAAYVAAYQNGDITKRLDEVYAKEDSALEPELVAIQIASIGREEW' A
#
# COMPACT_ATOMS: atom_id res chain seq x y z
N MET A 1 13.32 1.10 18.60
CA MET A 1 13.34 0.06 19.66
C MET A 1 13.91 -1.22 19.07
N LYS A 2 14.58 -2.06 19.87
CA LYS A 2 14.97 -3.43 19.47
C LYS A 2 14.07 -4.41 20.22
N THR A 3 13.57 -5.42 19.50
CA THR A 3 12.67 -6.45 20.04
C THR A 3 13.15 -7.80 19.50
N GLU A 4 13.19 -8.81 20.36
CA GLU A 4 13.49 -10.18 19.96
C GLU A 4 12.19 -10.86 19.53
N ILE A 5 12.23 -11.54 18.38
CA ILE A 5 11.11 -12.30 17.83
C ILE A 5 11.51 -13.76 17.67
N SER A 6 10.60 -14.67 17.98
CA SER A 6 10.79 -16.08 17.67
C SER A 6 10.25 -16.37 16.27
N VAL A 7 11.08 -16.95 15.41
CA VAL A 7 10.74 -17.29 14.03
C VAL A 7 10.98 -18.79 13.83
N PRO A 8 10.02 -19.54 13.27
CA PRO A 8 10.22 -20.97 13.00
C PRO A 8 11.45 -21.21 12.10
N ASN A 9 12.24 -22.24 12.41
CA ASN A 9 13.47 -22.57 11.67
C ASN A 9 13.30 -22.59 10.14
N PRO A 10 12.24 -23.18 9.55
CA PRO A 10 12.09 -23.20 8.09
C PRO A 10 12.00 -21.80 7.47
N ILE A 11 11.38 -20.85 8.19
CA ILE A 11 11.25 -19.46 7.75
C ILE A 11 12.57 -18.71 7.94
N HIS A 12 13.27 -18.97 9.04
CA HIS A 12 14.58 -18.37 9.30
C HIS A 12 15.60 -18.76 8.23
N GLU A 13 15.69 -20.04 7.90
CA GLU A 13 16.60 -20.54 6.86
C GLU A 13 16.24 -20.00 5.47
N ALA A 14 14.95 -19.86 5.15
CA ALA A 14 14.52 -19.27 3.89
C ALA A 14 14.88 -17.78 3.80
N ALA A 15 14.70 -17.04 4.89
CA ALA A 15 15.08 -15.63 4.98
C ALA A 15 16.60 -15.44 4.87
N GLU A 16 17.40 -16.31 5.48
CA GLU A 16 18.86 -16.26 5.40
C GLU A 16 19.38 -16.47 3.98
N ARG A 17 18.86 -17.49 3.26
CA ARG A 17 19.22 -17.72 1.86
C ARG A 17 18.91 -16.53 0.98
N LEU A 18 17.70 -15.98 1.12
CA LEU A 18 17.27 -14.84 0.31
C LEU A 18 18.07 -13.56 0.65
N ALA A 19 18.38 -13.34 1.94
CA ALA A 19 19.22 -12.22 2.35
C ALA A 19 20.62 -12.31 1.73
N GLN A 20 21.20 -13.51 1.68
CA GLN A 20 22.49 -13.74 1.01
C GLN A 20 22.42 -13.49 -0.49
N GLU A 21 21.39 -13.99 -1.17
CA GLU A 21 21.19 -13.76 -2.62
C GLU A 21 21.03 -12.27 -2.95
N LEU A 22 20.43 -11.50 -2.05
CA LEU A 22 20.24 -10.07 -2.19
C LEU A 22 21.43 -9.23 -1.67
N GLY A 23 22.48 -9.87 -1.13
CA GLY A 23 23.67 -9.19 -0.61
C GLY A 23 23.41 -8.32 0.62
N MET A 24 22.40 -8.67 1.43
CA MET A 24 21.99 -7.93 2.64
C MET A 24 22.16 -8.78 3.90
N SER A 25 22.29 -8.11 5.04
CA SER A 25 22.27 -8.82 6.33
C SER A 25 20.86 -9.34 6.64
N LEU A 26 20.78 -10.40 7.44
CA LEU A 26 19.50 -11.00 7.81
C LEU A 26 18.59 -10.03 8.59
N SER A 27 19.18 -9.17 9.44
CA SER A 27 18.41 -8.15 10.16
C SER A 27 17.86 -7.07 9.22
N GLU A 28 18.64 -6.63 8.23
CA GLU A 28 18.18 -5.69 7.19
C GLU A 28 17.04 -6.30 6.37
N PHE A 29 17.16 -7.57 5.99
CA PHE A 29 16.10 -8.29 5.29
C PHE A 29 14.80 -8.31 6.09
N TYR A 30 14.85 -8.67 7.39
CA TYR A 30 13.66 -8.67 8.23
C TYR A 30 13.02 -7.29 8.35
N VAL A 31 13.83 -6.25 8.55
CA VAL A 31 13.32 -4.87 8.62
C VAL A 31 12.65 -4.46 7.32
N ALA A 32 13.27 -4.74 6.17
CA ALA A 32 12.72 -4.43 4.85
C ALA A 32 11.40 -5.18 4.59
N ALA A 33 11.34 -6.47 4.93
CA ALA A 33 10.15 -7.29 4.77
C ALA A 33 8.99 -6.78 5.64
N LEU A 34 9.26 -6.46 6.92
CA LEU A 34 8.26 -5.87 7.82
C LEU A 34 7.77 -4.51 7.32
N ALA A 35 8.68 -3.65 6.86
CA ALA A 35 8.32 -2.33 6.33
C ALA A 35 7.41 -2.46 5.10
N ALA A 36 7.76 -3.34 4.16
CA ALA A 36 6.96 -3.60 2.96
C ALA A 36 5.58 -4.15 3.32
N TYR A 37 5.51 -5.10 4.26
CA TYR A 37 4.26 -5.68 4.71
C TYR A 37 3.36 -4.64 5.38
N VAL A 38 3.90 -3.82 6.29
CA VAL A 38 3.14 -2.76 6.96
C VAL A 38 2.63 -1.73 5.94
N ALA A 39 3.47 -1.31 4.99
CA ALA A 39 3.08 -0.36 3.95
C ALA A 39 1.93 -0.89 3.08
N ALA A 40 1.93 -2.18 2.74
CA ALA A 40 0.86 -2.81 1.96
C ALA A 40 -0.51 -2.69 2.67
N TYR A 41 -0.54 -2.78 3.99
CA TYR A 41 -1.77 -2.62 4.78
C TYR A 41 -2.13 -1.15 5.06
N GLN A 42 -1.15 -0.24 5.08
CA GLN A 42 -1.42 1.20 5.17
C GLN A 42 -2.03 1.78 3.89
N ASN A 43 -1.76 1.21 2.71
CA ASN A 43 -2.43 1.65 1.48
C ASN A 43 -3.94 1.37 1.50
N GLY A 44 -4.39 0.28 2.15
CA GLY A 44 -5.81 0.04 2.41
C GLY A 44 -6.44 1.06 3.37
N ASP A 45 -5.62 1.75 4.16
CA ASP A 45 -6.05 2.79 5.09
C ASP A 45 -6.28 4.14 4.38
N ILE A 46 -5.67 4.38 3.21
CA ILE A 46 -5.88 5.64 2.47
C ILE A 46 -7.32 5.78 2.00
N THR A 47 -7.87 4.74 1.36
CA THR A 47 -9.29 4.74 0.95
C THR A 47 -10.19 4.93 2.15
N LYS A 48 -9.95 4.19 3.24
CA LYS A 48 -10.74 4.32 4.48
C LYS A 48 -10.65 5.73 5.09
N ARG A 49 -9.46 6.34 5.10
CA ARG A 49 -9.27 7.72 5.58
C ARG A 49 -9.96 8.73 4.67
N LEU A 50 -9.94 8.53 3.36
CA LEU A 50 -10.68 9.37 2.42
C LEU A 50 -12.19 9.21 2.60
N ASP A 51 -12.68 7.98 2.82
CA ASP A 51 -14.08 7.72 3.13
C ASP A 51 -14.50 8.44 4.43
N GLU A 52 -13.65 8.44 5.47
CA GLU A 52 -13.91 9.16 6.72
C GLU A 52 -13.97 10.68 6.55
N VAL A 53 -13.17 11.25 5.64
CA VAL A 53 -13.19 12.68 5.28
C VAL A 53 -14.46 12.99 4.48
N TYR A 54 -14.71 12.24 3.41
CA TYR A 54 -15.84 12.48 2.51
C TYR A 54 -17.20 12.04 3.07
N ALA A 55 -17.23 11.30 4.17
CA ALA A 55 -18.45 11.10 4.96
C ALA A 55 -18.91 12.39 5.65
N LYS A 56 -18.00 13.37 5.83
CA LYS A 56 -18.27 14.66 6.50
C LYS A 56 -18.25 15.84 5.53
N GLU A 57 -17.41 15.76 4.50
CA GLU A 57 -17.25 16.78 3.48
C GLU A 57 -17.80 16.27 2.15
N ASP A 58 -18.66 17.06 1.50
CA ASP A 58 -19.17 16.70 0.18
C ASP A 58 -18.03 16.71 -0.85
N SER A 59 -17.91 15.63 -1.61
CA SER A 59 -16.94 15.47 -2.71
C SER A 59 -17.56 15.68 -4.08
N ALA A 60 -18.86 15.99 -4.15
CA ALA A 60 -19.54 16.24 -5.40
C ALA A 60 -18.93 17.44 -6.13
N LEU A 61 -18.56 17.22 -7.39
CA LEU A 61 -18.21 18.30 -8.31
C LEU A 61 -19.47 19.03 -8.73
N GLU A 62 -19.35 20.33 -9.03
CA GLU A 62 -20.49 21.09 -9.55
C GLU A 62 -21.05 20.43 -10.82
N PRO A 63 -22.38 20.30 -10.94
CA PRO A 63 -23.00 19.58 -12.06
C PRO A 63 -22.56 20.09 -13.45
N GLU A 64 -22.29 21.38 -13.58
CA GLU A 64 -21.83 22.00 -14.82
C GLU A 64 -20.41 21.54 -15.20
N LEU A 65 -19.50 21.44 -14.22
CA LEU A 65 -18.15 20.89 -14.42
C LEU A 65 -18.19 19.42 -14.84
N VAL A 66 -19.08 18.63 -14.22
CA VAL A 66 -19.29 17.22 -14.60
C VAL A 66 -19.78 17.11 -16.03
N ALA A 67 -20.75 17.94 -16.44
CA ALA A 67 -21.28 17.95 -17.79
C ALA A 67 -20.21 18.32 -18.84
N ILE A 68 -19.37 19.31 -18.54
CA ILE A 68 -18.23 19.71 -19.41
C ILE A 68 -17.22 18.57 -19.54
N GLN A 69 -16.87 17.91 -18.42
CA GLN A 69 -15.94 16.78 -18.42
C GLN A 69 -16.46 15.63 -19.29
N ILE A 70 -17.73 15.24 -19.12
CA ILE A 70 -18.36 14.17 -19.92
C ILE A 70 -18.34 14.54 -21.41
N ALA A 71 -18.62 15.80 -21.76
CA ALA A 71 -18.59 16.26 -23.14
C ALA A 71 -17.18 16.21 -23.76
N SER A 72 -16.11 16.30 -22.97
CA SER A 72 -14.72 16.28 -23.44
C SER A 72 -14.18 14.89 -23.80
N ILE A 73 -14.77 13.81 -23.29
CA ILE A 73 -14.27 12.44 -23.47
C ILE A 73 -14.55 11.91 -24.88
N GLY A 74 -15.37 12.61 -25.68
CA GLY A 74 -15.79 12.13 -27.00
C GLY A 74 -16.71 10.91 -26.88
N ARG A 75 -17.47 10.62 -27.93
CA ARG A 75 -18.22 9.35 -27.98
C ARG A 75 -17.23 8.25 -28.36
N GLU A 76 -16.89 7.39 -27.43
CA GLU A 76 -16.28 6.11 -27.77
C GLU A 76 -17.38 5.15 -28.24
N GLU A 77 -17.25 4.65 -29.47
CA GLU A 77 -18.03 3.50 -29.94
C GLU A 77 -17.37 2.24 -29.36
N TRP A 78 -17.95 1.72 -28.26
CA TRP A 78 -17.60 0.41 -27.72
C TRP A 78 -18.42 -0.69 -28.41
#